data_AF-A0A2L0AEE3-F1
#
_entry.id   AF-A0A2L0AEE3-F1
#
_cell.length_a   1.000
_cell.length_b   1.000
_cell.length_c   1.000
_cell.angle_alpha   90.00
_cell.angle_beta   90.00
_cell.angle_gamma   90.00
#
_symmetry.space_group_name_H-M   'P 1'
#
loop_
_entity.id
_entity.type
_entity.pdbx_description
1 polymer ?
#
loop_
_entity_poly.entity_id
_entity_poly.type
_entity_poly.pdbx_seq_one_letter_code
_entity_poly.pdbx_strand_id
1 'polypeptide(L)'
;MARVALQELDADVKFSQSLTGAQVVCPTCNTVHDNDFANRFSLINDTDACRGFLASAQHSLAQVEGDVARQMESLASYGDRIARIDKLLEEERGEIKLRDMLKDESERIVDATISAERDVIGLGISGWSEKEDVANALMKELSDSERKAKIVSFYADKLIAFASDLGVDFGKAARKSVSPKINETGSYGPRAILAYHFALLHTIREFTTSCLCPIILDTPLQQDQDEKNAAAMIAFALKNRPKDMQLVLGTVSMHGVEYKGSSINPTVKESLLRQDDFDEVSNYMRPFINKMLGQDQGELI
;
A
#
# COMPACT_ATOMS: atom_id res chain seq x y z
N MET A 1 -45.63 -25.53 -38.42
CA MET A 1 -44.56 -26.14 -39.23
C MET A 1 -44.14 -27.52 -38.70
N ALA A 2 -43.66 -27.67 -37.46
CA ALA A 2 -43.20 -28.96 -36.94
C ALA A 2 -44.25 -30.10 -36.90
N ARG A 3 -45.53 -29.79 -36.60
CA ARG A 3 -46.63 -30.79 -36.68
C ARG A 3 -46.88 -31.30 -38.10
N VAL A 4 -46.75 -30.43 -39.09
CA VAL A 4 -46.93 -30.79 -40.51
C VAL A 4 -45.74 -31.65 -40.96
N ALA A 5 -44.52 -31.26 -40.59
CA ALA A 5 -43.33 -32.06 -40.87
C ALA A 5 -43.39 -33.48 -40.27
N LEU A 6 -43.91 -33.63 -39.04
CA LEU A 6 -44.12 -34.95 -38.44
C LEU A 6 -45.15 -35.79 -39.22
N GLN A 7 -46.22 -35.17 -39.72
CA GLN A 7 -47.25 -35.86 -40.52
C GLN A 7 -46.69 -36.37 -41.85
N GLU A 8 -45.86 -35.57 -42.53
CA GLU A 8 -45.17 -35.97 -43.76
C GLU A 8 -44.16 -37.09 -43.49
N LEU A 9 -43.34 -36.99 -42.44
CA LEU A 9 -42.39 -38.04 -42.04
C LEU A 9 -43.10 -39.35 -41.68
N ASP A 10 -44.23 -39.29 -40.99
CA ASP A 10 -45.06 -40.47 -40.70
C ASP A 10 -45.63 -41.10 -41.98
N ALA A 11 -45.98 -40.29 -42.97
CA ALA A 11 -46.42 -40.76 -44.27
C ALA A 11 -45.26 -41.41 -45.05
N ASP A 12 -44.07 -40.83 -45.01
CA ASP A 12 -42.84 -41.34 -45.65
C ASP A 12 -42.40 -42.67 -45.03
N VAL A 13 -42.45 -42.80 -43.70
CA VAL A 13 -42.19 -44.07 -43.01
C VAL A 13 -43.18 -45.14 -43.47
N LYS A 14 -44.49 -44.84 -43.51
CA LYS A 14 -45.50 -45.80 -43.98
C LYS A 14 -45.30 -46.18 -45.45
N PHE A 15 -44.99 -45.21 -46.30
CA PHE A 15 -44.74 -45.43 -47.71
C PHE A 15 -43.52 -46.31 -47.94
N SER A 16 -42.40 -46.04 -47.27
CA SER A 16 -41.18 -46.86 -47.33
C SER A 16 -41.42 -48.31 -46.89
N GLN A 17 -42.33 -48.54 -45.94
CA GLN A 17 -42.68 -49.89 -45.48
C GLN A 17 -43.53 -50.68 -46.47
N SER A 18 -44.32 -50.01 -47.31
CA SER A 18 -45.18 -50.64 -48.31
C SER A 18 -44.44 -51.10 -49.58
N LEU A 19 -43.20 -50.66 -49.76
CA LEU A 19 -42.38 -50.95 -50.95
C LEU A 19 -41.52 -52.21 -50.74
N THR A 20 -41.48 -53.08 -51.75
CA THR A 20 -40.64 -54.29 -51.81
C THR A 20 -39.34 -54.11 -52.59
N GLY A 21 -39.18 -52.99 -53.30
CA GLY A 21 -37.97 -52.66 -54.06
C GLY A 21 -36.84 -52.13 -53.17
N ALA A 22 -35.59 -52.36 -53.60
CA ALA A 22 -34.39 -51.93 -52.89
C ALA A 22 -34.11 -50.42 -53.01
N GLN A 23 -34.80 -49.71 -53.92
CA GLN A 23 -34.63 -48.28 -54.16
C GLN A 23 -35.97 -47.58 -54.34
N VAL A 24 -36.05 -46.35 -53.86
CA VAL A 24 -37.19 -45.45 -54.02
C VAL A 24 -36.72 -44.13 -54.63
N VAL A 25 -37.44 -43.63 -55.63
CA VAL A 25 -37.14 -42.33 -56.25
C VAL A 25 -38.01 -41.28 -55.58
N CYS A 26 -37.39 -40.23 -55.04
CA CYS A 26 -38.12 -39.13 -54.43
C CYS A 26 -38.90 -38.37 -55.52
N PRO A 27 -40.24 -38.25 -55.42
CA PRO A 27 -41.05 -37.58 -56.44
C PRO A 27 -40.83 -36.07 -56.48
N THR A 28 -40.24 -35.49 -55.42
CA THR A 28 -40.03 -34.04 -55.29
C THR A 28 -38.70 -33.59 -55.89
N CYS A 29 -37.63 -34.35 -55.70
CA CYS A 29 -36.28 -33.98 -56.15
C CYS A 29 -35.63 -35.00 -57.09
N ASN A 30 -36.34 -36.07 -57.45
CA ASN A 30 -35.89 -37.15 -58.35
C ASN A 30 -34.61 -37.87 -57.89
N THR A 31 -34.22 -37.72 -56.61
CA THR A 31 -33.08 -38.43 -56.02
C THR A 31 -33.46 -39.89 -55.76
N VAL A 32 -32.55 -40.81 -56.09
CA VAL A 32 -32.72 -42.24 -55.81
C VAL A 32 -32.17 -42.53 -54.42
N HIS A 33 -33.02 -43.03 -53.54
CA HIS A 33 -32.68 -43.42 -52.18
C HIS A 33 -32.72 -44.94 -52.05
N ASP A 34 -31.81 -45.52 -51.29
CA ASP A 34 -31.87 -46.94 -50.96
C ASP A 34 -32.96 -47.17 -49.88
N ASN A 35 -33.86 -48.11 -50.14
CA ASN A 35 -34.92 -48.51 -49.19
C ASN A 35 -34.45 -49.68 -48.32
N ASP A 36 -33.22 -49.58 -47.82
CA ASP A 36 -32.63 -50.58 -46.94
C ASP A 36 -33.05 -50.36 -45.48
N PHE A 37 -32.64 -51.30 -44.62
CA PHE A 37 -32.98 -51.25 -43.21
C PHE A 37 -32.43 -49.98 -42.52
N ALA A 38 -31.24 -49.51 -42.91
CA ALA A 38 -30.59 -48.37 -42.30
C ALA A 38 -31.36 -47.07 -42.58
N ASN A 39 -31.76 -46.82 -43.83
CA ASN A 39 -32.51 -45.62 -44.21
C ASN A 39 -33.93 -45.62 -43.61
N ARG A 40 -34.61 -46.77 -43.58
CA ARG A 40 -35.94 -46.89 -42.94
C ARG A 40 -35.86 -46.63 -41.44
N PHE A 41 -34.83 -47.14 -40.76
CA PHE A 41 -34.60 -46.89 -39.35
C PHE A 41 -34.26 -45.42 -39.09
N SER A 42 -33.50 -44.76 -39.97
CA SER A 42 -33.23 -43.33 -39.90
C SER A 42 -34.51 -42.48 -39.97
N LEU A 43 -35.41 -42.77 -40.91
CA LEU A 43 -36.70 -42.07 -41.01
C LEU A 43 -37.58 -42.23 -39.77
N ILE A 44 -37.59 -43.44 -39.18
CA ILE A 44 -38.30 -43.71 -37.92
C ILE A 44 -37.69 -42.91 -36.78
N ASN A 45 -36.36 -42.88 -36.67
CA ASN A 45 -35.66 -42.09 -35.66
C ASN A 45 -35.95 -40.59 -35.80
N ASP A 46 -35.96 -40.06 -37.03
CA ASP A 46 -36.28 -38.65 -37.29
C ASP A 46 -37.73 -38.33 -36.91
N THR A 47 -38.65 -39.26 -37.16
CA THR A 47 -40.06 -39.17 -36.75
C THR A 47 -40.19 -39.13 -35.22
N ASP A 48 -39.51 -40.02 -34.52
CA ASP A 48 -39.55 -40.07 -33.05
C ASP A 48 -38.84 -38.88 -32.41
N ALA A 49 -37.74 -38.39 -33.00
CA ALA A 49 -37.09 -37.15 -32.61
C ALA A 49 -38.04 -35.95 -32.78
N CYS A 50 -38.77 -35.87 -33.90
CA CYS A 50 -39.79 -34.85 -34.14
C CYS A 50 -40.93 -34.91 -33.12
N ARG A 51 -41.38 -36.12 -32.74
CA ARG A 51 -42.38 -36.30 -31.66
C ARG A 51 -41.87 -35.81 -30.32
N GLY A 52 -40.65 -36.20 -29.95
CA GLY A 52 -39.99 -35.76 -28.72
C GLY A 52 -39.87 -34.25 -28.65
N PHE A 53 -39.44 -33.61 -29.73
CA PHE A 53 -39.36 -32.16 -29.84
C PHE A 53 -40.73 -31.47 -29.71
N LEU A 54 -41.77 -32.00 -30.36
CA LEU A 54 -43.12 -31.44 -30.24
C LEU A 54 -43.68 -31.57 -28.83
N ALA A 55 -43.45 -32.70 -28.16
CA ALA A 55 -43.88 -32.91 -26.78
C ALA A 55 -43.14 -31.97 -25.82
N SER A 56 -41.81 -31.81 -25.97
CA SER A 56 -41.03 -30.90 -25.14
C SER A 56 -41.41 -29.43 -25.39
N ALA A 57 -41.61 -29.02 -26.64
CA ALA A 57 -42.05 -27.67 -26.98
C ALA A 57 -43.44 -27.35 -26.40
N GLN A 58 -44.37 -28.31 -26.44
CA GLN A 58 -45.69 -28.16 -25.82
C GLN A 58 -45.61 -28.06 -24.29
N HIS A 59 -44.75 -28.87 -23.67
CA HIS A 59 -44.52 -28.79 -22.23
C HIS A 59 -43.91 -27.43 -21.83
N SER A 60 -42.90 -26.95 -22.55
CA SER A 60 -42.29 -25.65 -22.32
C SER A 60 -43.30 -24.51 -22.52
N LEU A 61 -44.17 -24.60 -23.53
CA LEU A 61 -45.24 -23.62 -23.74
C LEU A 61 -46.19 -23.58 -22.54
N ALA A 62 -46.65 -24.73 -22.06
CA ALA A 62 -47.53 -24.81 -20.90
C ALA A 62 -46.87 -24.28 -19.62
N GLN A 63 -45.56 -24.50 -19.44
CA GLN A 63 -44.80 -23.92 -18.32
C GLN A 63 -44.75 -22.40 -18.41
N VAL A 64 -44.39 -21.86 -19.58
CA VAL A 64 -44.33 -20.40 -19.79
C VAL A 64 -45.70 -19.75 -19.61
N GLU A 65 -46.76 -20.36 -20.12
CA GLU A 65 -48.13 -19.87 -19.92
C GLU A 65 -48.52 -19.86 -18.43
N GLY A 66 -48.15 -20.89 -17.67
CA GLY A 66 -48.33 -20.94 -16.22
C GLY A 66 -47.53 -19.87 -15.48
N ASP A 67 -46.30 -19.59 -15.91
CA ASP A 67 -45.46 -18.54 -15.34
C ASP A 67 -46.06 -17.15 -15.59
N VAL A 68 -46.51 -16.89 -16.82
CA VAL A 68 -47.18 -15.64 -17.19
C VAL A 68 -48.42 -15.43 -16.33
N ALA A 69 -49.26 -16.45 -16.17
CA ALA A 69 -50.45 -16.37 -15.32
C ALA A 69 -50.11 -16.00 -13.87
N ARG A 70 -49.08 -16.63 -13.28
CA ARG A 70 -48.62 -16.33 -11.91
C ARG A 70 -48.09 -14.89 -11.77
N GLN A 71 -47.34 -14.41 -12.76
CA GLN A 71 -46.84 -13.03 -12.75
C GLN A 71 -47.96 -12.01 -12.89
N MET A 72 -48.97 -12.29 -13.72
CA MET A 72 -50.15 -11.42 -13.86
C MET A 72 -50.96 -11.34 -12.56
N GLU A 73 -51.14 -12.45 -11.86
CA GLU A 73 -51.80 -12.47 -10.55
C GLU A 73 -50.99 -11.69 -9.50
N SER A 74 -49.66 -11.83 -9.51
CA SER A 74 -48.78 -11.07 -8.63
C SER A 74 -48.89 -9.56 -8.89
N LEU A 75 -48.88 -9.14 -10.17
CA LEU A 75 -49.08 -7.74 -10.56
C LEU A 75 -50.42 -7.18 -10.10
N ALA A 76 -51.51 -7.94 -10.23
CA ALA A 76 -52.81 -7.55 -9.71
C ALA A 76 -52.76 -7.33 -8.19
N SER A 77 -52.14 -8.25 -7.45
CA SER A 77 -51.98 -8.11 -6.00
C SER A 77 -51.17 -6.88 -5.58
N TYR A 78 -50.13 -6.51 -6.35
CA TYR A 78 -49.36 -5.30 -6.13
C TYR A 78 -50.18 -4.05 -6.43
N GLY A 79 -50.98 -4.07 -7.49
CA GLY A 79 -51.95 -3.01 -7.80
C GLY A 79 -52.91 -2.77 -6.65
N ASP A 80 -53.49 -3.83 -6.06
CA ASP A 80 -54.38 -3.73 -4.90
C ASP A 80 -53.68 -3.19 -3.65
N ARG A 81 -52.39 -3.49 -3.47
CA ARG A 81 -51.59 -2.94 -2.35
C ARG A 81 -51.31 -1.46 -2.56
N ILE A 82 -50.95 -1.05 -3.77
CA ILE A 82 -50.74 0.36 -4.12
C ILE A 82 -52.03 1.15 -3.90
N ALA A 83 -53.15 0.67 -4.43
CA ALA A 83 -54.44 1.33 -4.27
C ALA A 83 -54.86 1.48 -2.79
N ARG A 84 -54.54 0.50 -1.94
CA ARG A 84 -54.76 0.60 -0.49
C ARG A 84 -53.90 1.68 0.16
N ILE A 85 -52.62 1.77 -0.23
CA ILE A 85 -51.70 2.79 0.28
C ILE A 85 -52.16 4.18 -0.18
N ASP A 86 -52.50 4.35 -1.45
CA ASP A 86 -52.98 5.62 -1.99
C ASP A 86 -54.26 6.07 -1.28
N LYS A 87 -55.19 5.15 -1.03
CA LYS A 87 -56.41 5.46 -0.27
C LYS A 87 -56.10 5.96 1.14
N LEU A 88 -55.15 5.34 1.85
CA LEU A 88 -54.72 5.79 3.18
C LEU A 88 -54.03 7.17 3.12
N LEU A 89 -53.23 7.42 2.08
CA LEU A 89 -52.54 8.69 1.89
C LEU A 89 -53.47 9.84 1.49
N GLU A 90 -54.59 9.51 0.84
CA GLU A 90 -55.67 10.44 0.47
C GLU A 90 -56.68 10.69 1.60
N GLU A 91 -56.58 10.02 2.75
CA GLU A 91 -57.42 10.32 3.90
C GLU A 91 -57.19 11.76 4.38
N GLU A 92 -58.27 12.53 4.41
CA GLU A 92 -58.28 13.93 4.82
C GLU A 92 -58.66 14.06 6.30
N ARG A 93 -57.94 14.90 7.03
CA ARG A 93 -58.37 15.43 8.33
C ARG A 93 -58.45 16.96 8.22
N GLY A 94 -59.65 17.48 7.97
CA GLY A 94 -59.83 18.91 7.66
C GLY A 94 -59.47 19.21 6.21
N GLU A 95 -58.67 20.24 5.94
CA GLU A 95 -58.25 20.64 4.59
C GLU A 95 -56.90 20.01 4.14
N ILE A 96 -56.32 19.12 4.94
CA ILE A 96 -54.96 18.60 4.72
C ILE A 96 -55.01 17.09 4.51
N LYS A 97 -54.35 16.62 3.45
CA LYS A 97 -54.13 15.19 3.17
C LYS A 97 -52.96 14.66 3.98
N LEU A 98 -53.07 13.43 4.47
CA LEU A 98 -51.97 12.75 5.19
C LEU A 98 -50.66 12.75 4.38
N ARG A 99 -50.76 12.60 3.05
CA ARG A 99 -49.63 12.66 2.12
C ARG A 99 -48.81 13.94 2.23
N ASP A 100 -49.46 15.09 2.35
CA ASP A 100 -48.79 16.39 2.34
C ASP A 100 -48.06 16.62 3.66
N MET A 101 -48.68 16.24 4.78
CA MET A 101 -48.06 16.28 6.11
C MET A 101 -46.84 15.36 6.21
N LEU A 102 -46.94 14.13 5.69
CA LEU A 102 -45.83 13.18 5.66
C LEU A 102 -44.68 13.69 4.80
N LYS A 103 -44.98 14.31 3.66
CA LYS A 103 -43.97 14.86 2.76
C LYS A 103 -43.18 15.99 3.44
N ASP A 104 -43.88 16.92 4.09
CA ASP A 104 -43.26 18.05 4.81
C ASP A 104 -42.38 17.56 5.98
N GLU A 105 -42.88 16.61 6.79
CA GLU A 105 -42.08 16.04 7.88
C GLU A 105 -40.89 15.23 7.36
N SER A 106 -41.06 14.51 6.24
CA SER A 106 -39.96 13.77 5.61
C SER A 106 -38.88 14.72 5.08
N GLU A 107 -39.28 15.81 4.41
CA GLU A 107 -38.36 16.83 3.91
C GLU A 107 -37.58 17.48 5.05
N ARG A 108 -38.28 17.84 6.13
CA ARG A 108 -37.67 18.36 7.35
C ARG A 108 -36.65 17.40 7.99
N ILE A 109 -36.98 16.11 8.11
CA ILE A 109 -36.08 15.11 8.69
C ILE A 109 -34.83 14.93 7.80
N VAL A 110 -35.02 14.88 6.48
CA VAL A 110 -33.92 14.74 5.52
C VAL A 110 -32.99 15.96 5.61
N ASP A 111 -33.54 17.17 5.59
CA ASP A 111 -32.77 18.40 5.67
C ASP A 111 -32.01 18.52 7.00
N ALA A 112 -32.65 18.17 8.12
CA ALA A 112 -32.02 18.16 9.43
C ALA A 112 -30.86 17.14 9.49
N THR A 113 -31.07 15.95 8.93
CA THR A 113 -30.04 14.89 8.92
C THR A 113 -28.86 15.29 8.05
N ILE A 114 -29.11 15.77 6.83
CA ILE A 114 -28.06 16.24 5.91
C ILE A 114 -27.30 17.43 6.51
N SER A 115 -28.00 18.35 7.18
CA SER A 115 -27.36 19.50 7.83
C SER A 115 -26.44 19.07 8.97
N ALA A 116 -26.90 18.14 9.82
CA ALA A 116 -26.07 17.60 10.89
C ALA A 116 -24.83 16.86 10.36
N GLU A 117 -24.97 16.05 9.30
CA GLU A 117 -23.83 15.40 8.66
C GLU A 117 -22.85 16.41 8.05
N ARG A 118 -23.37 17.47 7.41
CA ARG A 118 -22.54 18.56 6.87
C ARG A 118 -21.76 19.28 7.96
N ASP A 119 -22.36 19.52 9.12
CA ASP A 119 -21.68 20.17 10.24
C ASP A 119 -20.54 19.30 10.79
N VAL A 120 -20.77 17.99 10.93
CA VAL A 120 -19.72 17.04 11.36
C VAL A 120 -18.56 17.01 10.35
N ILE A 121 -18.87 16.94 9.06
CA ILE A 121 -17.86 16.97 8.00
C ILE A 121 -17.13 18.32 8.01
N GLY A 122 -17.85 19.44 8.18
CA GLY A 122 -17.30 20.78 8.25
C GLY A 122 -16.30 20.95 9.39
N LEU A 123 -16.64 20.46 10.59
CA LEU A 123 -15.72 20.42 11.74
C LEU A 123 -14.47 19.58 11.44
N GLY A 124 -14.65 18.44 10.77
CA GLY A 124 -13.53 17.61 10.31
C GLY A 124 -12.61 18.36 9.35
N ILE A 125 -13.17 19.05 8.36
CA ILE A 125 -12.42 19.86 7.39
C ILE A 125 -11.65 20.97 8.11
N SER A 126 -12.28 21.70 9.02
CA SER A 126 -11.61 22.75 9.81
C SER A 126 -10.45 22.19 10.63
N GLY A 127 -10.64 21.05 11.30
CA GLY A 127 -9.57 20.40 12.06
C GLY A 127 -8.41 19.92 11.21
N TRP A 128 -8.66 19.47 9.97
CA TRP A 128 -7.59 19.14 9.02
C TRP A 128 -6.89 20.39 8.47
N SER A 129 -7.64 21.45 8.18
CA SER A 129 -7.08 22.73 7.72
C SER A 129 -6.13 23.32 8.76
N GLU A 130 -6.48 23.27 10.05
CA GLU A 130 -5.59 23.76 11.12
C GLU A 130 -4.28 22.95 11.20
N LYS A 131 -4.36 21.62 11.07
CA LYS A 131 -3.16 20.77 11.03
C LYS A 131 -2.31 21.04 9.80
N GLU A 132 -2.94 21.29 8.65
CA GLU A 132 -2.25 21.67 7.41
C GLU A 132 -1.53 23.01 7.59
N ASP A 133 -2.17 24.01 8.18
CA ASP A 133 -1.56 25.32 8.45
C ASP A 133 -0.34 25.20 9.36
N VAL A 134 -0.44 24.41 10.45
CA VAL A 134 0.69 24.13 11.35
C VAL A 134 1.83 23.43 10.62
N ALA A 135 1.53 22.41 9.82
CA ALA A 135 2.53 21.67 9.05
C ALA A 135 3.21 22.57 7.99
N ASN A 136 2.44 23.41 7.31
CA ASN A 136 2.93 24.37 6.32
C ASN A 136 3.83 25.44 6.97
N ALA A 137 3.46 25.95 8.13
CA ALA A 137 4.30 26.87 8.90
C ALA A 137 5.64 26.22 9.29
N LEU A 138 5.61 24.99 9.80
CA LEU A 138 6.82 24.23 10.14
C LEU A 138 7.68 23.95 8.90
N MET A 139 7.08 23.56 7.77
CA MET A 139 7.81 23.36 6.52
C MET A 139 8.48 24.65 6.05
N LYS A 140 7.80 25.79 6.14
CA LYS A 140 8.35 27.09 5.77
C LYS A 140 9.56 27.48 6.62
N GLU A 141 9.48 27.24 7.93
CA GLU A 141 10.60 27.46 8.85
C GLU A 141 11.80 26.56 8.52
N LEU A 142 11.55 25.28 8.25
CA LEU A 142 12.62 24.31 7.96
C LEU A 142 13.24 24.48 6.58
N SER A 143 12.46 24.92 5.59
CA SER A 143 12.88 25.12 4.19
C SER A 143 13.40 26.54 3.90
N ASP A 144 13.54 27.38 4.92
CA ASP A 144 14.04 28.73 4.80
C ASP A 144 15.41 28.79 4.09
N SER A 145 15.49 29.61 3.05
CA SER A 145 16.67 29.69 2.18
C SER A 145 17.86 30.35 2.87
N GLU A 146 17.61 31.29 3.78
CA GLU A 146 18.63 31.96 4.58
C GLU A 146 19.24 30.98 5.59
N ARG A 147 18.41 30.19 6.29
CA ARG A 147 18.84 29.10 7.16
C ARG A 147 19.67 28.09 6.41
N LYS A 148 19.25 27.66 5.22
CA LYS A 148 20.02 26.74 4.39
C LYS A 148 21.39 27.32 4.01
N ALA A 149 21.44 28.59 3.63
CA ALA A 149 22.70 29.27 3.32
C ALA A 149 23.63 29.35 4.54
N LYS A 150 23.10 29.65 5.74
CA LYS A 150 23.85 29.65 7.00
C LYS A 150 24.45 28.28 7.31
N ILE A 151 23.66 27.21 7.19
CA ILE A 151 24.10 25.82 7.41
C ILE A 151 25.25 25.45 6.46
N VAL A 152 25.08 25.74 5.16
CA VAL A 152 26.10 25.42 4.14
C VAL A 152 27.37 26.24 4.35
N SER A 153 27.25 27.53 4.72
CA SER A 153 28.41 28.38 5.02
C SER A 153 29.18 27.85 6.23
N PHE A 154 28.49 27.54 7.33
CA PHE A 154 29.13 27.00 8.54
C PHE A 154 29.84 25.68 8.25
N TYR A 155 29.18 24.77 7.52
CA TYR A 155 29.79 23.53 7.05
C TYR A 155 31.06 23.80 6.22
N ALA A 156 31.00 24.72 5.26
CA ALA A 156 32.13 25.04 4.39
C ALA A 156 33.32 25.59 5.19
N ASP A 157 33.06 26.48 6.16
CA ASP A 157 34.09 27.05 7.04
C ASP A 157 34.77 25.96 7.88
N LYS A 158 33.97 25.04 8.46
CA LYS A 158 34.51 23.88 9.19
C LYS A 158 35.30 22.94 8.30
N LEU A 159 34.80 22.66 7.10
CA LEU A 159 35.49 21.81 6.14
C LEU A 159 36.85 22.39 5.76
N ILE A 160 36.92 23.69 5.47
CA ILE A 160 38.19 24.37 5.15
C ILE A 160 39.18 24.30 6.32
N ALA A 161 38.72 24.62 7.53
CA ALA A 161 39.57 24.59 8.72
C ALA A 161 40.11 23.18 8.98
N PHE A 162 39.25 22.16 8.95
CA PHE A 162 39.64 20.79 9.22
C PHE A 162 40.46 20.16 8.10
N ALA A 163 40.23 20.56 6.85
CA ALA A 163 41.07 20.18 5.74
C ALA A 163 42.50 20.69 5.93
N SER A 164 42.65 21.96 6.29
CA SER A 164 43.94 22.57 6.60
C SER A 164 44.64 21.86 7.77
N ASP A 165 43.93 21.54 8.86
CA ASP A 165 44.48 20.83 10.02
C ASP A 165 45.02 19.43 9.66
N LEU A 166 44.39 18.75 8.68
CA LEU A 166 44.76 17.40 8.25
C LEU A 166 45.65 17.38 7.00
N GLY A 167 46.05 18.54 6.49
CA GLY A 167 46.90 18.68 5.30
C GLY A 167 46.23 18.16 4.03
N VAL A 168 44.91 18.35 3.91
CA VAL A 168 44.12 18.05 2.72
C VAL A 168 43.47 19.32 2.19
N ASP A 169 43.18 19.35 0.90
CA ASP A 169 42.41 20.38 0.20
C ASP A 169 41.17 19.77 -0.46
N PHE A 170 40.09 20.52 -0.43
CA PHE A 170 38.85 20.20 -1.10
C PHE A 170 38.60 21.20 -2.22
N GLY A 171 38.32 20.70 -3.42
CA GLY A 171 37.87 21.53 -4.54
C GLY A 171 36.62 22.35 -4.18
N LYS A 172 36.39 23.45 -4.93
CA LYS A 172 35.27 24.39 -4.69
C LYS A 172 33.88 23.71 -4.66
N ALA A 173 33.72 22.59 -5.37
CA ALA A 173 32.46 21.85 -5.41
C ALA A 173 32.09 21.24 -4.05
N ALA A 174 33.08 20.76 -3.29
CA ALA A 174 32.83 20.11 -2.01
C ALA A 174 32.40 21.08 -0.90
N ARG A 175 32.60 22.39 -1.12
CA ARG A 175 32.24 23.48 -0.20
C ARG A 175 30.81 24.00 -0.41
N LYS A 176 30.14 23.59 -1.50
CA LYS A 176 28.79 24.06 -1.85
C LYS A 176 27.66 23.16 -1.36
N SER A 177 27.99 21.94 -0.93
CA SER A 177 27.03 20.96 -0.47
C SER A 177 27.59 20.17 0.70
N VAL A 178 26.72 19.85 1.66
CA VAL A 178 27.01 18.95 2.79
C VAL A 178 27.12 17.49 2.36
N SER A 179 26.86 17.16 1.09
CA SER A 179 26.98 15.81 0.51
C SER A 179 27.89 15.80 -0.72
N PRO A 180 29.16 16.17 -0.59
CA PRO A 180 30.09 16.24 -1.71
C PRO A 180 30.50 14.85 -2.19
N LYS A 181 30.86 14.72 -3.47
CA LYS A 181 31.59 13.54 -3.95
C LYS A 181 33.07 13.72 -3.58
N ILE A 182 33.60 12.80 -2.78
CA ILE A 182 35.01 12.77 -2.39
C ILE A 182 35.69 11.71 -3.25
N ASN A 183 36.43 12.13 -4.27
CA ASN A 183 37.09 11.24 -5.23
C ASN A 183 38.61 11.14 -4.95
N GLU A 184 38.97 10.99 -3.68
CA GLU A 184 40.37 10.99 -3.26
C GLU A 184 40.90 9.56 -3.06
N THR A 185 42.13 9.31 -3.51
CA THR A 185 42.78 7.99 -3.45
C THR A 185 44.05 8.01 -2.59
N GLY A 186 44.49 6.83 -2.15
CA GLY A 186 45.70 6.68 -1.33
C GLY A 186 45.60 7.30 0.07
N SER A 187 46.73 7.74 0.62
CA SER A 187 46.84 8.27 2.00
C SER A 187 46.12 9.60 2.24
N TYR A 188 45.60 10.22 1.18
CA TYR A 188 44.80 11.43 1.25
C TYR A 188 43.33 11.14 1.58
N GLY A 189 42.81 10.00 1.13
CA GLY A 189 41.41 9.59 1.29
C GLY A 189 40.95 9.55 2.76
N PRO A 190 41.62 8.81 3.66
CA PRO A 190 41.21 8.73 5.07
C PRO A 190 41.19 10.10 5.78
N ARG A 191 42.15 10.98 5.48
CA ARG A 191 42.25 12.32 6.06
C ARG A 191 41.15 13.24 5.53
N ALA A 192 40.85 13.18 4.23
CA ALA A 192 39.72 13.89 3.64
C ALA A 192 38.38 13.42 4.22
N ILE A 193 38.19 12.11 4.35
CA ILE A 193 36.99 11.53 4.96
C ILE A 193 36.83 12.01 6.41
N LEU A 194 37.91 12.03 7.19
CA LEU A 194 37.88 12.50 8.58
C LEU A 194 37.52 13.99 8.68
N ALA A 195 38.15 14.84 7.86
CA ALA A 195 37.85 16.27 7.81
C ALA A 195 36.38 16.53 7.48
N TYR A 196 35.86 15.84 6.46
CA TYR A 196 34.48 15.94 6.02
C TYR A 196 33.48 15.51 7.12
N HIS A 197 33.69 14.34 7.72
CA HIS A 197 32.77 13.85 8.76
C HIS A 197 32.79 14.75 10.00
N PHE A 198 33.95 15.27 10.40
CA PHE A 198 34.01 16.21 11.52
C PHE A 198 33.33 17.54 11.17
N ALA A 199 33.48 18.05 9.94
CA ALA A 199 32.74 19.23 9.51
C ALA A 199 31.24 19.00 9.60
N LEU A 200 30.76 17.85 9.11
CA LEU A 200 29.36 17.46 9.19
C LEU A 200 28.88 17.30 10.64
N LEU A 201 29.65 16.66 11.52
CA LEU A 201 29.30 16.47 12.93
C LEU A 201 29.20 17.81 13.68
N HIS A 202 30.10 18.76 13.40
CA HIS A 202 29.99 20.12 13.94
C HIS A 202 28.74 20.83 13.41
N THR A 203 28.43 20.70 12.11
CA THR A 203 27.20 21.26 11.52
C THR A 203 25.94 20.64 12.14
N ILE A 204 25.92 19.31 12.33
CA ILE A 204 24.84 18.62 13.03
C ILE A 204 24.72 19.17 14.44
N ARG A 205 25.82 19.25 15.20
CA ARG A 205 25.78 19.75 16.58
C ARG A 205 25.24 21.18 16.68
N GLU A 206 25.58 22.05 15.74
CA GLU A 206 25.17 23.45 15.74
C GLU A 206 23.68 23.61 15.40
N PHE A 207 23.16 22.86 14.43
CA PHE A 207 21.83 23.08 13.86
C PHE A 207 20.79 21.99 14.16
N THR A 208 21.17 20.90 14.86
CA THR A 208 20.24 19.84 15.26
C THR A 208 19.38 20.26 16.45
N THR A 209 18.14 19.80 16.44
CA THR A 209 17.21 19.83 17.59
C THR A 209 17.01 18.44 18.21
N SER A 210 17.71 17.42 17.68
CA SER A 210 17.57 16.02 18.05
C SER A 210 18.73 15.52 18.93
N CYS A 211 18.70 14.24 19.31
CA CYS A 211 19.74 13.62 20.11
C CYS A 211 21.11 13.58 19.39
N LEU A 212 22.18 13.73 20.17
CA LEU A 212 23.55 13.62 19.70
C LEU A 212 24.07 12.21 19.99
N CYS A 213 24.52 11.52 18.95
CA CYS A 213 25.07 10.17 19.07
C CYS A 213 26.59 10.20 19.36
N PRO A 214 27.14 9.13 19.96
CA PRO A 214 28.58 8.96 20.07
C PRO A 214 29.23 8.84 18.67
N ILE A 215 30.43 9.39 18.54
CA ILE A 215 31.28 9.26 17.36
C ILE A 215 32.10 7.99 17.55
N ILE A 216 31.95 7.02 16.65
CA ILE A 216 32.72 5.78 16.66
C ILE A 216 33.71 5.84 15.49
N LEU A 217 34.99 5.86 15.82
CA LEU A 217 36.08 5.79 14.85
C LEU A 217 36.77 4.45 15.02
N ASP A 218 36.49 3.50 14.12
CA ASP A 218 37.27 2.28 14.05
C ASP A 218 38.52 2.54 13.21
N THR A 219 39.67 2.50 13.89
CA THR A 219 41.04 2.58 13.39
C THR A 219 41.18 3.43 12.10
N PRO A 220 41.53 4.71 12.17
CA PRO A 220 41.75 5.56 10.98
C PRO A 220 42.89 5.07 10.05
N LEU A 221 43.57 3.97 10.43
CA LEU A 221 44.84 3.47 9.92
C LEU A 221 44.69 2.35 8.88
N GLN A 222 43.56 2.25 8.17
CA GLN A 222 43.28 1.07 7.35
C GLN A 222 44.10 0.92 6.06
N GLN A 223 44.96 1.86 5.64
CA GLN A 223 46.00 1.65 4.61
C GLN A 223 47.14 2.67 4.78
N ASP A 224 48.39 2.21 4.81
CA ASP A 224 49.65 2.94 4.51
C ASP A 224 49.80 4.40 5.02
N GLN A 225 49.29 4.75 6.22
CA GLN A 225 49.61 6.04 6.83
C GLN A 225 50.97 5.95 7.54
N ASP A 226 51.81 6.97 7.35
CA ASP A 226 53.01 7.10 8.18
C ASP A 226 52.64 7.47 9.62
N GLU A 227 53.55 7.19 10.57
CA GLU A 227 53.31 7.42 12.00
C GLU A 227 52.94 8.88 12.33
N LYS A 228 53.42 9.84 11.51
CA LYS A 228 53.16 11.27 11.71
C LYS A 228 51.72 11.63 11.35
N ASN A 229 51.23 11.16 10.20
CA ASN A 229 49.85 11.40 9.77
C ASN A 229 48.85 10.65 10.66
N ALA A 230 49.21 9.44 11.12
CA ALA A 230 48.44 8.71 12.12
C ALA A 230 48.27 9.50 13.43
N ALA A 231 49.36 10.01 13.99
CA ALA A 231 49.32 10.87 15.18
C ALA A 231 48.50 12.14 14.94
N ALA A 232 48.65 12.78 13.77
CA ALA A 232 47.89 13.98 13.42
C ALA A 232 46.38 13.72 13.35
N MET A 233 45.95 12.59 12.77
CA MET A 233 44.53 12.20 12.71
C MET A 233 43.93 11.94 14.08
N ILE A 234 44.66 11.24 14.95
CA ILE A 234 44.20 10.95 16.33
C ILE A 234 44.12 12.26 17.14
N ALA A 235 45.17 13.08 17.09
CA ALA A 235 45.19 14.38 17.77
C ALA A 235 44.06 15.30 17.27
N PHE A 236 43.81 15.31 15.96
CA PHE A 236 42.69 16.03 15.35
C PHE A 236 41.35 15.55 15.91
N ALA A 237 41.09 14.24 15.92
CA ALA A 237 39.81 13.70 16.37
C ALA A 237 39.55 14.01 17.86
N LEU A 238 40.58 13.90 18.70
CA LEU A 238 40.49 14.21 20.13
C LEU A 238 40.26 15.71 20.37
N LYS A 239 41.00 16.58 19.68
CA LYS A 239 40.92 18.04 19.81
C LYS A 239 39.61 18.60 19.29
N ASN A 240 39.16 18.12 18.12
CA ASN A 240 38.02 18.66 17.40
C ASN A 240 36.72 17.89 17.64
N ARG A 241 36.65 17.04 18.68
CA ARG A 241 35.39 16.42 19.11
C ARG A 241 34.34 17.52 19.41
N PRO A 242 33.16 17.48 18.78
CA PRO A 242 32.08 18.43 19.08
C PRO A 242 31.71 18.42 20.56
N LYS A 243 31.27 19.57 21.06
CA LYS A 243 30.80 19.70 22.44
C LYS A 243 29.60 18.77 22.68
N ASP A 244 29.56 18.13 23.84
CA ASP A 244 28.49 17.23 24.28
C ASP A 244 28.35 15.94 23.46
N MET A 245 29.36 15.59 22.65
CA MET A 245 29.46 14.29 21.99
C MET A 245 30.56 13.42 22.63
N GLN A 246 30.32 12.12 22.74
CA GLN A 246 31.33 11.14 23.14
C GLN A 246 32.13 10.69 21.90
N LEU A 247 33.44 10.50 22.03
CA LEU A 247 34.28 9.86 21.01
C LEU A 247 34.73 8.50 21.53
N VAL A 248 34.46 7.45 20.76
CA VAL A 248 34.95 6.09 20.96
C VAL A 248 35.92 5.79 19.83
N LEU A 249 37.19 5.61 20.16
CA LEU A 249 38.27 5.37 19.20
C LEU A 249 38.77 3.93 19.35
N GLY A 250 38.59 3.12 18.32
CA GLY A 250 39.32 1.86 18.15
C GLY A 250 40.69 2.18 17.57
N THR A 251 41.77 1.80 18.25
CA THR A 251 43.12 1.96 17.72
C THR A 251 44.07 0.91 18.30
N VAL A 252 45.09 0.56 17.53
CA VAL A 252 46.18 -0.34 17.96
C VAL A 252 47.27 0.44 18.71
N SER A 253 47.43 1.74 18.41
CA SER A 253 48.42 2.63 19.03
C SER A 253 47.94 4.08 19.05
N MET A 254 48.30 4.82 20.09
CA MET A 254 48.06 6.26 20.17
C MET A 254 49.13 7.08 19.46
N HIS A 255 50.21 6.46 18.96
CA HIS A 255 51.33 7.14 18.28
C HIS A 255 51.90 8.34 19.09
N GLY A 256 51.95 8.20 20.41
CA GLY A 256 52.45 9.25 21.32
C GLY A 256 51.47 10.39 21.59
N VAL A 257 50.23 10.33 21.10
CA VAL A 257 49.21 11.34 21.37
C VAL A 257 48.61 11.15 22.76
N GLU A 258 48.71 12.19 23.59
CA GLU A 258 48.07 12.21 24.90
C GLU A 258 46.55 12.39 24.78
N TYR A 259 45.80 11.69 25.62
CA TYR A 259 44.35 11.78 25.65
C TYR A 259 43.83 11.78 27.10
N LYS A 260 42.63 12.35 27.28
CA LYS A 260 41.89 12.31 28.53
C LYS A 260 40.67 11.43 28.34
N GLY A 261 40.55 10.36 29.13
CA GLY A 261 39.44 9.43 29.05
C GLY A 261 39.80 8.06 29.63
N SER A 262 38.91 7.10 29.39
CA SER A 262 39.10 5.70 29.79
C SER A 262 39.62 4.88 28.60
N SER A 263 40.51 3.93 28.87
CA SER A 263 40.88 2.89 27.90
C SER A 263 40.25 1.57 28.28
N ILE A 264 39.80 0.84 27.26
CA ILE A 264 39.37 -0.54 27.39
C ILE A 264 40.37 -1.36 26.60
N ASN A 265 41.15 -2.19 27.29
CA ASN A 265 42.14 -3.08 26.69
C ASN A 265 41.70 -4.53 26.92
N PRO A 266 41.01 -5.16 25.94
CA PRO A 266 40.64 -6.57 26.04
C PRO A 266 41.90 -7.44 26.09
N THR A 267 42.02 -8.28 27.12
CA THR A 267 43.14 -9.21 27.29
C THR A 267 42.81 -10.63 26.83
N VAL A 268 41.51 -10.94 26.70
CA VAL A 268 41.00 -12.26 26.31
C VAL A 268 40.38 -12.17 24.93
N LYS A 269 40.76 -13.12 24.05
CA LYS A 269 40.23 -13.18 22.68
C LYS A 269 38.70 -13.30 22.71
N GLU A 270 38.03 -12.51 21.87
CA GLU A 270 36.56 -12.51 21.72
C GLU A 270 35.78 -12.17 23.00
N SER A 271 36.43 -11.53 23.98
CA SER A 271 35.80 -11.15 25.27
C SER A 271 35.99 -9.66 25.54
N LEU A 272 35.10 -8.84 24.98
CA LEU A 272 35.01 -7.41 25.28
C LEU A 272 34.22 -7.16 26.59
N LEU A 273 33.17 -7.96 26.82
CA LEU A 273 32.34 -7.90 28.01
C LEU A 273 32.89 -8.87 29.07
N ARG A 274 32.85 -8.44 30.33
CA ARG A 274 33.26 -9.26 31.47
C ARG A 274 32.03 -9.89 32.11
N GLN A 275 32.12 -11.17 32.44
CA GLN A 275 31.02 -11.90 33.07
C GLN A 275 30.62 -11.28 34.41
N ASP A 276 31.59 -10.81 35.18
CA ASP A 276 31.38 -10.21 36.51
C ASP A 276 30.61 -8.88 36.44
N ASP A 277 30.67 -8.17 35.30
CA ASP A 277 29.94 -6.91 35.09
C ASP A 277 28.48 -7.14 34.65
N PHE A 278 28.10 -8.38 34.30
CA PHE A 278 26.82 -8.67 33.65
C PHE A 278 25.63 -8.30 34.52
N ASP A 279 25.61 -8.72 35.80
CA ASP A 279 24.46 -8.50 36.66
C ASP A 279 24.21 -7.01 36.90
N GLU A 280 25.27 -6.23 37.14
CA GLU A 280 25.18 -4.79 37.33
C GLU A 280 24.68 -4.08 36.06
N VAL A 281 25.32 -4.34 34.91
CA VAL A 281 24.95 -3.72 33.63
C VAL A 281 23.54 -4.14 33.21
N SER A 282 23.19 -5.40 33.38
CA SER A 282 21.85 -5.93 33.06
C SER A 282 20.79 -5.25 33.91
N ASN A 283 21.00 -5.11 35.22
CA ASN A 283 20.08 -4.41 36.11
C ASN A 283 19.92 -2.93 35.74
N TYR A 284 21.01 -2.25 35.34
CA TYR A 284 20.96 -0.88 34.87
C TYR A 284 20.23 -0.73 33.51
N MET A 285 20.48 -1.65 32.57
CA MET A 285 19.93 -1.56 31.20
C MET A 285 18.49 -2.04 31.08
N ARG A 286 18.06 -2.97 31.94
CA ARG A 286 16.76 -3.65 31.86
C ARG A 286 15.56 -2.69 31.81
N PRO A 287 15.46 -1.59 32.59
CA PRO A 287 14.36 -0.64 32.48
C PRO A 287 14.26 0.01 31.09
N PHE A 288 15.38 0.34 30.46
CA PHE A 288 15.40 0.94 29.13
C PHE A 288 14.97 -0.06 28.05
N ILE A 289 15.40 -1.31 28.18
CA ILE A 289 15.00 -2.41 27.28
C ILE A 289 13.49 -2.67 27.39
N ASN A 290 12.94 -2.73 28.61
CA ASN A 290 11.51 -2.93 28.82
C ASN A 290 10.66 -1.81 28.21
N LYS A 291 11.10 -0.55 28.36
CA LYS A 291 10.47 0.61 27.70
C LYS A 291 10.50 0.49 26.18
N MET A 292 11.65 0.11 25.60
CA MET A 292 11.78 -0.08 24.16
C MET A 292 10.85 -1.18 23.63
N LEU A 293 10.62 -2.23 24.42
CA LEU A 293 9.76 -3.36 24.07
C LEU A 293 8.28 -3.13 24.41
N GLY A 294 7.91 -1.95 24.92
CA GLY A 294 6.52 -1.64 25.28
C GLY A 294 5.97 -2.45 26.45
N GLN A 295 6.85 -3.05 27.26
CA GLN A 295 6.47 -3.88 28.41
C GLN A 295 6.13 -3.07 29.67
N ASP A 296 6.28 -1.74 29.62
CA ASP A 296 5.91 -0.79 30.67
C ASP A 296 4.43 -0.33 30.58
N GLN A 297 3.52 -1.05 29.91
CA GLN A 297 2.07 -0.78 29.99
C GLN A 297 1.42 -1.28 31.30
N GLY A 298 2.16 -1.20 32.42
CA GLY A 298 1.62 -1.28 33.77
C GLY A 298 1.76 0.09 34.41
N GLU A 299 0.62 0.71 34.74
CA GLU A 299 0.48 2.06 35.33
C GLU A 299 0.35 3.23 34.32
N LEU A 300 -0.70 3.16 33.50
CA LEU A 300 -1.51 4.35 33.19
C LEU A 300 -2.76 4.30 34.07
N ILE A 301 -2.66 4.91 35.26
CA ILE A 301 -3.81 5.46 35.99
C ILE A 301 -3.74 6.98 35.80
#